data_AF-A0AAU5PXJ1-F1
#
_entry.id   AF-A0AAU5PXJ1-F1
#
_cell.length_a   1.000
_cell.length_b   1.000
_cell.length_c   1.000
_cell.angle_alpha   90.00
_cell.angle_beta   90.00
_cell.angle_gamma   90.00
#
_symmetry.space_group_name_H-M   'P 1'
#
loop_
_entity.id
_entity.type
_entity.pdbx_description
1 polymer ?
#
loop_
_entity_poly.entity_id
_entity_poly.type
_entity_poly.pdbx_seq_one_letter_code
_entity_poly.pdbx_strand_id
1 'polypeptide(L)'
;MTQPRNNSGESGSPAVRAALDALAAYAKRFASIQARGDDAVARVRASTGWPEHVAMERAIVAEQHREQEMEFAALLPHTVLLIDRARTALEFQPSARHVAGWNLLVDDLEAAADHARHLSEQSIADRSTSRQCHVTWADRARFLRDLAVQEGPPPPGPELPAAEEARWTAHAHDVRRRHMMYLYESRYDAAGRQITVVEVPDLDQPTEDCVLVVAGDVDSATMRVLGRYDTLDQAQADLPAAIQPGVLHPRGRFPRRAGKVPPLADLIEQIAGATQSQEIAEVLDYVVSDGAGPRHLSQLSDLLAECADFALATETVTGRDLSVRLRGLMVQTDVLDRQLRHALIAFQDTIAVLPPHRTPQPRHLIPPPAVRSTPPPPPAQAAPPRVPRRL
;
A
#
# COMPACT_ATOMS: atom_id res chain seq x y z
N MET A 1 26.69 -50.55 2.83
CA MET A 1 27.00 -49.38 1.99
C MET A 1 25.70 -48.93 1.37
N THR A 2 25.03 -47.99 2.03
CA THR A 2 23.70 -47.50 1.67
C THR A 2 23.87 -46.01 1.41
N GLN A 3 23.71 -45.60 0.16
CA GLN A 3 23.84 -44.20 -0.27
C GLN A 3 22.82 -43.31 0.45
N PRO A 4 23.19 -42.08 0.85
CA PRO A 4 22.24 -41.10 1.33
C PRO A 4 21.46 -40.53 0.15
N ARG A 5 20.13 -40.48 0.27
CA ARG A 5 19.28 -39.69 -0.61
C ARG A 5 19.57 -38.21 -0.37
N ASN A 6 20.13 -37.54 -1.37
CA ASN A 6 20.18 -36.10 -1.45
C ASN A 6 18.74 -35.55 -1.48
N ASN A 7 18.24 -35.10 -0.33
CA ASN A 7 17.15 -34.14 -0.25
C ASN A 7 17.75 -32.74 -0.45
N SER A 8 18.05 -32.41 -1.70
CA SER A 8 18.27 -31.03 -2.13
C SER A 8 16.93 -30.46 -2.57
N GLY A 9 16.52 -29.35 -1.96
CA GLY A 9 15.27 -28.65 -2.19
C GLY A 9 15.10 -28.18 -3.64
N GLU A 10 14.38 -28.96 -4.43
CA GLU A 10 13.81 -28.51 -5.71
C GLU A 10 12.44 -27.88 -5.46
N SER A 11 12.49 -26.61 -5.05
CA SER A 11 11.78 -25.50 -5.68
C SER A 11 10.46 -25.86 -6.39
N GLY A 12 9.34 -25.40 -5.82
CA GLY A 12 7.95 -25.66 -6.23
C GLY A 12 7.68 -25.90 -7.72
N SER A 13 6.67 -26.75 -7.96
CA SER A 13 6.18 -27.23 -9.27
C SER A 13 6.41 -26.22 -10.40
N PRO A 14 6.95 -26.63 -11.58
CA PRO A 14 7.19 -25.75 -12.72
C PRO A 14 5.98 -24.88 -13.10
N ALA A 15 4.76 -25.41 -12.90
CA ALA A 15 3.52 -24.69 -13.12
C ALA A 15 3.29 -23.53 -12.13
N VAL A 16 3.65 -23.72 -10.85
CA VAL A 16 3.58 -22.69 -9.81
C VAL A 16 4.59 -21.59 -10.09
N ARG A 17 5.82 -21.94 -10.48
CA ARG A 17 6.84 -20.95 -10.85
C ARG A 17 6.39 -20.11 -12.05
N ALA A 18 5.88 -20.76 -13.11
CA ALA A 18 5.34 -20.06 -14.26
C ALA A 18 4.18 -19.12 -13.90
N ALA A 19 3.30 -19.53 -12.98
CA ALA A 19 2.19 -18.69 -12.51
C ALA A 19 2.67 -17.47 -11.69
N LEU A 20 3.66 -17.66 -10.81
CA LEU A 20 4.29 -16.57 -10.05
C LEU A 20 5.03 -15.59 -10.96
N ASP A 21 5.74 -16.09 -11.97
CA ASP A 21 6.42 -15.28 -12.97
C ASP A 21 5.42 -14.47 -13.81
N ALA A 22 4.30 -15.09 -14.22
CA ALA A 22 3.21 -14.42 -14.92
C ALA A 22 2.59 -13.30 -14.07
N LEU A 23 2.36 -13.55 -12.77
CA LEU A 23 1.83 -12.56 -11.83
C LEU A 23 2.79 -11.38 -11.64
N ALA A 24 4.08 -11.65 -11.47
CA ALA A 24 5.10 -10.61 -11.33
C ALA A 24 5.24 -9.78 -12.62
N ALA A 25 5.21 -10.42 -13.78
CA ALA A 25 5.27 -9.75 -15.07
C ALA A 25 4.03 -8.87 -15.31
N TYR A 26 2.84 -9.38 -14.98
CA TYR A 26 1.59 -8.63 -15.02
C TYR A 26 1.65 -7.36 -14.15
N ALA A 27 2.01 -7.51 -12.87
CA ALA A 27 2.08 -6.38 -11.93
C ALA A 27 3.05 -5.29 -12.42
N LYS A 28 4.22 -5.70 -12.92
CA LYS A 28 5.22 -4.79 -13.48
C LYS A 28 4.70 -4.05 -14.72
N ARG A 29 4.08 -4.77 -15.66
CA ARG A 29 3.55 -4.16 -16.90
C ARG A 29 2.36 -3.25 -16.60
N PHE A 30 1.47 -3.64 -15.70
CA PHE A 30 0.35 -2.82 -15.26
C PHE A 30 0.81 -1.48 -14.67
N ALA A 31 1.80 -1.50 -13.76
CA ALA A 31 2.37 -0.28 -13.18
C ALA A 31 3.01 0.63 -14.24
N SER A 32 3.73 0.05 -15.21
CA SER A 32 4.32 0.79 -16.34
C SER A 32 3.25 1.44 -17.23
N ILE A 33 2.15 0.74 -17.52
CA ILE A 33 1.01 1.28 -18.29
C ILE A 33 0.33 2.44 -17.56
N GLN A 34 0.17 2.31 -16.23
CA GLN A 34 -0.38 3.40 -15.41
C GLN A 34 0.54 4.63 -15.46
N ALA A 35 1.81 4.48 -15.09
CA ALA A 35 2.77 5.59 -15.06
C ALA A 35 2.87 6.33 -16.41
N ARG A 36 2.99 5.59 -17.52
CA ARG A 36 3.09 6.18 -18.86
C ARG A 36 1.86 7.00 -19.25
N GLY A 37 0.66 6.55 -18.90
CA GLY A 37 -0.54 7.30 -19.26
C GLY A 37 -0.87 8.41 -18.27
N ASP A 38 -0.50 8.30 -16.99
CA ASP A 38 -0.56 9.43 -16.05
C ASP A 38 0.36 10.57 -16.52
N ASP A 39 1.58 10.22 -16.95
CA ASP A 39 2.52 11.13 -17.60
C ASP A 39 1.96 11.77 -18.88
N ALA A 40 1.27 10.98 -19.71
CA ALA A 40 0.67 11.47 -20.93
C ALA A 40 -0.49 12.44 -20.65
N VAL A 41 -1.34 12.12 -19.66
CA VAL A 41 -2.42 13.00 -19.18
C VAL A 41 -1.84 14.31 -18.64
N ALA A 42 -0.78 14.24 -17.82
CA ALA A 42 -0.11 15.43 -17.28
C ALA A 42 0.43 16.33 -18.40
N ARG A 43 1.10 15.75 -19.41
CA ARG A 43 1.59 16.50 -20.59
C ARG A 43 0.46 17.16 -21.37
N VAL A 44 -0.65 16.45 -21.60
CA VAL A 44 -1.82 16.99 -22.32
C VAL A 44 -2.42 18.17 -21.54
N ARG A 45 -2.60 18.05 -20.23
CA ARG A 45 -3.09 19.14 -19.36
C ARG A 45 -2.19 20.36 -19.37
N ALA A 46 -0.88 20.17 -19.45
CA ALA A 46 0.09 21.26 -19.49
C ALA A 46 0.16 21.97 -20.84
N SER A 47 -0.17 21.29 -21.94
CA SER A 47 0.05 21.77 -23.31
C SER A 47 -1.21 22.22 -24.05
N THR A 48 -2.40 21.86 -23.57
CA THR A 48 -3.66 22.14 -24.29
C THR A 48 -4.70 22.85 -23.42
N GLY A 49 -5.41 23.80 -24.04
CA GLY A 49 -6.53 24.50 -23.41
C GLY A 49 -7.73 23.58 -23.17
N TRP A 50 -8.65 24.01 -22.30
CA TRP A 50 -9.97 23.39 -22.22
C TRP A 50 -10.78 23.76 -23.47
N PRO A 51 -11.58 22.87 -24.10
CA PRO A 51 -11.94 21.50 -23.70
C PRO A 51 -11.16 20.37 -24.41
N GLU A 52 -10.19 20.69 -25.27
CA GLU A 52 -9.49 19.72 -26.12
C GLU A 52 -8.73 18.64 -25.33
N HIS A 53 -8.13 19.01 -24.18
CA HIS A 53 -7.50 18.02 -23.30
C HIS A 53 -8.47 16.93 -22.83
N VAL A 54 -9.76 17.21 -22.65
CA VAL A 54 -10.74 16.23 -22.12
C VAL A 54 -10.99 15.08 -23.12
N ALA A 55 -10.94 15.36 -24.42
CA ALA A 55 -11.07 14.33 -25.45
C ALA A 55 -9.78 13.50 -25.54
N MET A 56 -8.62 14.15 -25.48
CA MET A 56 -7.32 13.49 -25.52
C MET A 56 -7.08 12.62 -24.27
N GLU A 57 -7.43 13.11 -23.08
CA GLU A 57 -7.38 12.34 -21.83
C GLU A 57 -8.23 11.07 -21.93
N ARG A 58 -9.45 11.17 -22.48
CA ARG A 58 -10.31 9.99 -22.68
C ARG A 58 -9.71 8.97 -23.63
N ALA A 59 -9.03 9.43 -24.69
CA ALA A 59 -8.35 8.53 -25.64
C ALA A 59 -7.15 7.83 -24.98
N ILE A 60 -6.34 8.56 -24.21
CA ILE A 60 -5.22 8.00 -23.44
C ILE A 60 -5.71 6.93 -22.45
N VAL A 61 -6.75 7.25 -21.68
CA VAL A 61 -7.32 6.31 -20.70
C VAL A 61 -7.90 5.07 -21.39
N ALA A 62 -8.55 5.23 -22.55
CA ALA A 62 -9.06 4.10 -23.32
C ALA A 62 -7.95 3.19 -23.86
N GLU A 63 -6.82 3.77 -24.27
CA GLU A 63 -5.63 3.03 -24.69
C GLU A 63 -5.03 2.23 -23.52
N GLN A 64 -4.82 2.90 -22.38
CA GLN A 64 -4.32 2.26 -21.16
C GLN A 64 -5.19 1.07 -20.75
N HIS A 65 -6.52 1.22 -20.79
CA HIS A 65 -7.43 0.13 -20.43
C HIS A 65 -7.28 -1.07 -21.36
N ARG A 66 -7.13 -0.84 -22.67
CA ARG A 66 -6.97 -1.94 -23.64
C ARG A 66 -5.66 -2.69 -23.44
N GLU A 67 -4.58 -1.97 -23.14
CA GLU A 67 -3.30 -2.60 -22.81
C GLU A 67 -3.40 -3.40 -21.51
N GLN A 68 -4.07 -2.87 -20.48
CA GLN A 68 -4.30 -3.58 -19.21
C GLN A 68 -5.15 -4.85 -19.40
N GLU A 69 -6.18 -4.80 -20.25
CA GLU A 69 -6.99 -5.96 -20.62
C GLU A 69 -6.13 -7.06 -21.28
N MET A 70 -5.25 -6.69 -22.21
CA MET A 70 -4.34 -7.62 -22.88
C MET A 70 -3.36 -8.28 -21.90
N GLU A 71 -2.77 -7.50 -20.99
CA GLU A 71 -1.88 -8.03 -19.96
C GLU A 71 -2.60 -8.96 -18.98
N PHE A 72 -3.85 -8.64 -18.63
CA PHE A 72 -4.63 -9.52 -17.77
C PHE A 72 -5.07 -10.81 -18.46
N ALA A 73 -5.35 -10.77 -19.77
CA ALA A 73 -5.64 -11.97 -20.56
C ALA A 73 -4.47 -12.98 -20.54
N ALA A 74 -3.22 -12.49 -20.48
CA ALA A 74 -2.05 -13.36 -20.32
C ALA A 74 -1.96 -13.99 -18.90
N LEU A 75 -2.46 -13.31 -17.86
CA LEU A 75 -2.48 -13.82 -16.49
C LEU A 75 -3.63 -14.80 -16.23
N LEU A 76 -4.77 -14.62 -16.91
CA LEU A 76 -6.03 -15.36 -16.73
C LEU A 76 -5.85 -16.89 -16.57
N PRO A 77 -5.06 -17.59 -17.41
CA PRO A 77 -4.83 -19.03 -17.28
C PRO A 77 -4.17 -19.48 -15.97
N HIS A 78 -3.45 -18.58 -15.30
CA HIS A 78 -2.73 -18.86 -14.06
C HIS A 78 -3.52 -18.50 -12.80
N THR A 79 -4.63 -17.77 -12.95
CA THR A 79 -5.40 -17.23 -11.81
C THR A 79 -5.90 -18.31 -10.85
N VAL A 80 -6.46 -19.41 -11.37
CA VAL A 80 -6.98 -20.52 -10.55
C VAL A 80 -5.88 -21.13 -9.67
N LEU A 81 -4.72 -21.45 -10.26
CA LEU A 81 -3.60 -22.02 -9.51
C LEU A 81 -3.08 -21.07 -8.42
N LEU A 82 -3.01 -19.76 -8.71
CA LEU A 82 -2.57 -18.77 -7.73
C LEU A 82 -3.56 -18.65 -6.56
N ILE A 83 -4.87 -18.68 -6.84
CA ILE A 83 -5.93 -18.66 -5.82
C ILE A 83 -5.89 -19.93 -4.96
N ASP A 84 -5.78 -21.11 -5.57
CA ASP A 84 -5.71 -22.38 -4.83
C ASP A 84 -4.48 -22.42 -3.90
N ARG A 85 -3.34 -21.94 -4.39
CA ARG A 85 -2.11 -21.83 -3.58
C ARG A 85 -2.28 -20.86 -2.43
N ALA A 86 -2.91 -19.71 -2.65
CA ALA A 86 -3.19 -18.75 -1.60
C ALA A 86 -4.16 -19.31 -0.54
N ARG A 87 -5.24 -20.00 -0.97
CA ARG A 87 -6.18 -20.68 -0.05
C ARG A 87 -5.45 -21.72 0.79
N THR A 88 -4.64 -22.57 0.16
CA THR A 88 -3.82 -23.57 0.86
C THR A 88 -2.89 -22.93 1.88
N ALA A 89 -2.20 -21.84 1.52
CA ALA A 89 -1.33 -21.12 2.44
C ALA A 89 -2.10 -20.53 3.64
N LEU A 90 -3.33 -20.06 3.43
CA LEU A 90 -4.21 -19.55 4.48
C LEU A 90 -4.68 -20.63 5.45
N GLU A 91 -4.92 -21.86 4.97
CA GLU A 91 -5.29 -23.00 5.82
C GLU A 91 -4.19 -23.38 6.82
N PHE A 92 -2.93 -23.18 6.44
CA PHE A 92 -1.77 -23.43 7.30
C PHE A 92 -1.45 -22.28 8.26
N GLN A 93 -2.15 -21.13 8.17
CA GLN A 93 -1.92 -20.01 9.08
C GLN A 93 -2.46 -20.33 10.48
N PRO A 94 -1.75 -19.91 11.54
CA PRO A 94 -2.30 -19.94 12.88
C PRO A 94 -3.53 -19.02 12.97
N SER A 95 -4.42 -19.31 13.91
CA SER A 95 -5.61 -18.49 14.14
C SER A 95 -5.22 -17.06 14.53
N ALA A 96 -5.42 -16.10 13.63
CA ALA A 96 -5.11 -14.70 13.85
C ALA A 96 -6.20 -13.78 13.26
N ARG A 97 -6.29 -12.55 13.78
CA ARG A 97 -7.33 -11.56 13.42
C ARG A 97 -7.37 -11.23 11.92
N HIS A 98 -6.24 -11.34 11.23
CA HIS A 98 -6.10 -10.96 9.82
C HIS A 98 -6.54 -12.06 8.84
N VAL A 99 -6.56 -13.33 9.27
CA VAL A 99 -6.83 -14.49 8.39
C VAL A 99 -8.21 -14.40 7.74
N ALA A 100 -9.23 -13.97 8.48
CA ALA A 100 -10.58 -13.78 7.93
C ALA A 100 -10.61 -12.69 6.83
N GLY A 101 -9.89 -11.58 7.04
CA GLY A 101 -9.79 -10.51 6.06
C GLY A 101 -9.03 -10.92 4.81
N TRP A 102 -7.98 -11.73 4.95
CA TRP A 102 -7.22 -12.27 3.82
C TRP A 102 -8.03 -13.27 3.00
N ASN A 103 -8.82 -14.14 3.65
CA ASN A 103 -9.74 -15.02 2.93
C ASN A 103 -10.71 -14.21 2.05
N LEU A 104 -11.30 -13.14 2.60
CA LEU A 104 -12.18 -12.27 1.82
C LEU A 104 -11.47 -11.58 0.64
N LEU A 105 -10.17 -11.27 0.77
CA LEU A 105 -9.39 -10.71 -0.34
C LEU A 105 -9.08 -11.74 -1.43
N VAL A 106 -8.85 -12.99 -1.06
CA VAL A 106 -8.69 -14.10 -2.01
C VAL A 106 -10.02 -14.36 -2.72
N ASP A 107 -11.14 -14.34 -2.00
CA ASP A 107 -12.49 -14.46 -2.59
C ASP A 107 -12.80 -13.30 -3.57
N ASP A 108 -12.39 -12.06 -3.24
CA ASP A 108 -12.53 -10.87 -4.12
C ASP A 108 -11.71 -11.02 -5.42
N LEU A 109 -10.51 -11.60 -5.32
CA LEU A 109 -9.64 -11.87 -6.47
C LEU A 109 -10.21 -12.97 -7.37
N GLU A 110 -10.70 -14.06 -6.79
CA GLU A 110 -11.38 -15.13 -7.53
C GLU A 110 -12.60 -14.60 -8.26
N ALA A 111 -13.48 -13.87 -7.55
CA ALA A 111 -14.65 -13.24 -8.15
C ALA A 111 -14.27 -12.27 -9.28
N ALA A 112 -13.18 -11.51 -9.15
CA ALA A 112 -12.69 -10.62 -10.20
C ALA A 112 -12.16 -11.38 -11.43
N ALA A 113 -11.47 -12.51 -11.24
CA ALA A 113 -11.00 -13.34 -12.34
C ALA A 113 -12.17 -14.01 -13.08
N ASP A 114 -13.16 -14.50 -12.34
CA ASP A 114 -14.37 -15.11 -12.91
C ASP A 114 -15.19 -14.10 -13.72
N HIS A 115 -15.40 -12.89 -13.19
CA HIS A 115 -16.06 -11.83 -13.94
C HIS A 115 -15.28 -11.43 -15.19
N ALA A 116 -13.96 -11.28 -15.11
CA ALA A 116 -13.15 -10.93 -16.27
C ALA A 116 -13.21 -12.03 -17.35
N ARG A 117 -13.20 -13.31 -16.96
CA ARG A 117 -13.37 -14.44 -17.86
C ARG A 117 -14.75 -14.40 -18.53
N HIS A 118 -15.80 -14.17 -17.76
CA HIS A 118 -17.17 -14.05 -18.26
C HIS A 118 -17.34 -12.90 -19.27
N LEU A 119 -16.80 -11.72 -18.96
CA LEU A 119 -16.82 -10.57 -19.87
C LEU A 119 -16.09 -10.87 -21.19
N SER A 120 -14.94 -11.55 -21.10
CA SER A 120 -14.15 -11.96 -22.28
C SER A 120 -14.88 -13.01 -23.13
N GLU A 121 -15.50 -14.02 -22.51
CA GLU A 121 -16.21 -15.09 -23.22
C GLU A 121 -17.49 -14.59 -23.91
N GLN A 122 -18.20 -13.66 -23.28
CA GLN A 122 -19.47 -13.14 -23.79
C GLN A 122 -19.30 -11.91 -24.69
N SER A 123 -18.07 -11.41 -24.89
CA SER A 123 -17.81 -10.18 -25.65
C SER A 123 -18.62 -8.98 -25.12
N ILE A 124 -18.81 -8.92 -23.80
CA ILE A 124 -19.56 -7.84 -23.15
C ILE A 124 -18.67 -6.62 -23.00
N ALA A 125 -19.09 -5.50 -23.58
CA ALA A 125 -18.41 -4.22 -23.46
C ALA A 125 -18.76 -3.50 -22.14
N ASP A 126 -18.40 -4.06 -20.98
CA ASP A 126 -18.44 -3.37 -19.69
C ASP A 126 -17.05 -2.94 -19.25
N ARG A 127 -16.61 -1.78 -19.77
CA ARG A 127 -15.27 -1.23 -19.53
C ARG A 127 -15.02 -0.82 -18.09
N SER A 128 -16.06 -0.45 -17.34
CA SER A 128 -15.90 0.00 -15.95
C SER A 128 -15.62 -1.20 -15.05
N THR A 129 -16.40 -2.26 -15.22
CA THR A 129 -16.24 -3.50 -14.44
C THR A 129 -14.96 -4.24 -14.84
N SER A 130 -14.67 -4.34 -16.15
CA SER A 130 -13.41 -4.90 -16.68
C SER A 130 -12.18 -4.24 -16.03
N ARG A 131 -12.13 -2.90 -16.06
CA ARG A 131 -11.09 -2.11 -15.40
C ARG A 131 -10.98 -2.43 -13.91
N GLN A 132 -12.10 -2.51 -13.20
CA GLN A 132 -12.10 -2.79 -11.78
C GLN A 132 -11.50 -4.16 -11.47
N CYS A 133 -11.74 -5.19 -12.29
CA CYS A 133 -11.09 -6.50 -12.15
C CYS A 133 -9.57 -6.39 -12.28
N HIS A 134 -9.07 -5.71 -13.30
CA HIS A 134 -7.63 -5.58 -13.54
C HIS A 134 -6.92 -4.81 -12.43
N VAL A 135 -7.46 -3.66 -12.02
CA VAL A 135 -6.90 -2.88 -10.89
C VAL A 135 -6.93 -3.72 -9.61
N THR A 136 -7.99 -4.51 -9.39
CA THR A 136 -8.10 -5.37 -8.21
C THR A 136 -6.97 -6.39 -8.13
N TRP A 137 -6.67 -7.05 -9.25
CA TRP A 137 -5.58 -8.01 -9.36
C TRP A 137 -4.19 -7.37 -9.27
N ALA A 138 -3.97 -6.24 -9.93
CA ALA A 138 -2.69 -5.54 -9.90
C ALA A 138 -2.33 -5.05 -8.49
N ASP A 139 -3.29 -4.42 -7.80
CA ASP A 139 -3.11 -3.89 -6.44
C ASP A 139 -2.78 -4.99 -5.42
N ARG A 140 -3.22 -6.23 -5.68
CA ARG A 140 -3.07 -7.37 -4.77
C ARG A 140 -2.05 -8.40 -5.25
N ALA A 141 -1.31 -8.12 -6.32
CA ALA A 141 -0.37 -9.07 -6.90
C ALA A 141 0.75 -9.45 -5.93
N ARG A 142 1.29 -8.49 -5.17
CA ARG A 142 2.30 -8.76 -4.13
C ARG A 142 1.73 -9.64 -3.01
N PHE A 143 0.52 -9.33 -2.56
CA PHE A 143 -0.19 -10.12 -1.54
C PHE A 143 -0.39 -11.57 -1.99
N LEU A 144 -0.87 -11.77 -3.21
CA LEU A 144 -1.11 -13.09 -3.76
C LEU A 144 0.20 -13.87 -3.98
N ARG A 145 1.26 -13.22 -4.48
CA ARG A 145 2.59 -13.82 -4.63
C ARG A 145 3.14 -14.30 -3.29
N ASP A 146 3.09 -13.44 -2.27
CA ASP A 146 3.70 -13.74 -0.97
C ASP A 146 2.93 -14.84 -0.22
N LEU A 147 1.62 -15.00 -0.45
CA LEU A 147 0.87 -16.17 0.01
C LEU A 147 1.18 -17.43 -0.82
N ALA A 148 1.20 -17.33 -2.16
CA ALA A 148 1.36 -18.49 -3.03
C ALA A 148 2.73 -19.17 -2.94
N VAL A 149 3.76 -18.45 -2.49
CA VAL A 149 5.12 -18.98 -2.21
C VAL A 149 5.17 -19.79 -0.91
N GLN A 150 4.21 -19.63 0.01
CA GLN A 150 4.23 -20.37 1.28
C GLN A 150 3.89 -21.84 1.04
N GLU A 151 4.80 -22.73 1.42
CA GLU A 151 4.66 -24.18 1.31
C GLU A 151 4.50 -24.79 2.72
N GLY A 152 3.27 -25.13 3.09
CA GLY A 152 2.99 -25.83 4.35
C GLY A 152 2.97 -24.92 5.58
N PRO A 153 2.98 -25.52 6.78
CA PRO A 153 2.97 -24.77 8.04
C PRO A 153 4.22 -23.90 8.16
N PRO A 154 4.09 -22.67 8.71
CA PRO A 154 5.24 -21.82 8.95
C PRO A 154 6.26 -22.54 9.84
N PRO A 155 7.57 -22.43 9.56
CA PRO A 155 8.58 -23.04 10.40
C PRO A 155 8.46 -22.48 11.83
N PRO A 156 8.80 -23.30 12.85
CA PRO A 156 8.88 -22.79 14.22
C PRO A 156 9.89 -21.64 14.24
N GLY A 157 9.49 -20.51 14.82
CA GLY A 157 10.38 -19.36 14.95
C GLY A 157 11.52 -19.64 15.95
N PRO A 158 12.48 -18.71 16.06
CA PRO A 158 13.53 -18.86 17.05
C PRO A 158 12.95 -18.87 18.46
N GLU A 159 13.36 -19.85 19.26
CA GLU A 159 12.97 -19.96 20.66
C GLU A 159 14.21 -20.28 21.50
N LEU A 160 14.69 -19.27 22.23
CA LEU A 160 15.71 -19.46 23.26
C LEU A 160 15.15 -20.27 24.43
N PRO A 161 16.01 -20.99 25.18
CA PRO A 161 15.65 -21.55 26.47
C PRO A 161 15.11 -20.46 27.41
N ALA A 162 14.07 -20.75 28.19
CA ALA A 162 13.35 -19.74 28.99
C ALA A 162 14.25 -18.88 29.92
N ALA A 163 15.31 -19.48 30.48
CA ALA A 163 16.26 -18.75 31.33
C ALA A 163 17.11 -17.76 30.53
N GLU A 164 17.51 -18.14 29.32
CA GLU A 164 18.30 -17.32 28.41
C GLU A 164 17.46 -16.20 27.80
N GLU A 165 16.23 -16.52 27.37
CA GLU A 165 15.23 -15.53 26.96
C GLU A 165 15.04 -14.44 28.02
N ALA A 166 14.82 -14.81 29.28
CA ALA A 166 14.60 -13.84 30.36
C ALA A 166 15.83 -12.94 30.57
N ARG A 167 17.03 -13.53 30.51
CA ARG A 167 18.30 -12.80 30.68
C ARG A 167 18.50 -11.77 29.56
N TRP A 168 18.33 -12.20 28.31
CA TRP A 168 18.48 -11.32 27.14
C TRP A 168 17.37 -10.28 27.05
N THR A 169 16.14 -10.61 27.44
CA THR A 169 15.04 -9.65 27.47
C THR A 169 15.31 -8.52 28.47
N ALA A 170 15.80 -8.85 29.67
CA ALA A 170 16.18 -7.85 30.66
C ALA A 170 17.32 -6.93 30.15
N HIS A 171 18.31 -7.50 29.48
CA HIS A 171 19.39 -6.76 28.83
C HIS A 171 18.89 -5.84 27.71
N ALA A 172 18.07 -6.36 26.80
CA ALA A 172 17.48 -5.58 25.71
C ALA A 172 16.70 -4.37 26.24
N HIS A 173 15.94 -4.54 27.33
CA HIS A 173 15.26 -3.41 27.99
C HIS A 173 16.23 -2.36 28.53
N ASP A 174 17.36 -2.79 29.09
CA ASP A 174 18.36 -1.88 29.64
C ASP A 174 19.09 -1.11 28.55
N VAL A 175 19.55 -1.80 27.51
CA VAL A 175 20.18 -1.21 26.33
C VAL A 175 19.23 -0.23 25.64
N ARG A 176 17.93 -0.58 25.51
CA ARG A 176 16.92 0.31 24.92
C ARG A 176 16.76 1.60 25.71
N ARG A 177 16.66 1.53 27.05
CA ARG A 177 16.58 2.74 27.91
C ARG A 177 17.81 3.65 27.78
N ARG A 178 18.98 3.07 27.50
CA ARG A 178 20.24 3.80 27.29
C ARG A 178 20.42 4.29 25.86
N HIS A 179 19.46 4.05 24.96
CA HIS A 179 19.52 4.42 23.54
C HIS A 179 20.72 3.78 22.82
N MET A 180 21.11 2.57 23.22
CA MET A 180 22.23 1.81 22.66
C MET A 180 21.76 0.63 21.79
N MET A 181 20.52 0.69 21.31
CA MET A 181 19.91 -0.34 20.48
C MET A 181 19.71 0.22 19.08
N TYR A 182 20.27 -0.43 18.07
CA TYR A 182 20.05 -0.10 16.67
C TYR A 182 19.02 -1.04 16.07
N LEU A 183 18.06 -0.53 15.31
CA LEU A 183 17.00 -1.32 14.69
C LEU A 183 17.37 -1.57 13.22
N TYR A 184 17.20 -2.80 12.75
CA TYR A 184 17.45 -3.15 11.35
C TYR A 184 16.16 -3.26 10.53
N GLU A 185 15.22 -4.07 11.02
CA GLU A 185 13.95 -4.31 10.34
C GLU A 185 12.88 -4.71 11.35
N SER A 186 11.62 -4.46 11.00
CA SER A 186 10.46 -4.96 11.72
C SER A 186 9.50 -5.63 10.75
N ARG A 187 8.87 -6.71 11.18
CA ARG A 187 7.92 -7.52 10.40
C ARG A 187 6.85 -8.09 11.34
N TYR A 188 5.79 -8.65 10.77
CA TYR A 188 4.88 -9.50 11.53
C TYR A 188 5.11 -10.96 11.15
N ASP A 189 4.91 -11.85 12.11
CA ASP A 189 4.79 -13.29 11.85
C ASP A 189 3.35 -13.69 11.51
N ALA A 190 3.18 -14.95 11.11
CA ALA A 190 1.88 -15.55 10.79
C ALA A 190 0.85 -15.47 11.94
N ALA A 191 1.30 -15.44 13.19
CA ALA A 191 0.43 -15.29 14.37
C ALA A 191 0.00 -13.82 14.61
N GLY A 192 0.52 -12.88 13.82
CA GLY A 192 0.26 -11.46 13.98
C GLY A 192 1.05 -10.82 15.13
N ARG A 193 2.16 -11.45 15.55
CA ARG A 193 3.11 -10.89 16.50
C ARG A 193 4.16 -10.08 15.75
N GLN A 194 4.44 -8.88 16.25
CA GLN A 194 5.51 -8.04 15.72
C GLN A 194 6.87 -8.65 16.09
N ILE A 195 7.78 -8.69 15.13
CA ILE A 195 9.15 -9.16 15.28
C ILE A 195 10.08 -8.06 14.75
N THR A 196 11.07 -7.68 15.55
CA THR A 196 12.06 -6.66 15.21
C THR A 196 13.46 -7.23 15.37
N VAL A 197 14.32 -7.00 14.39
CA VAL A 197 15.74 -7.35 14.45
C VAL A 197 16.52 -6.15 14.95
N VAL A 198 17.29 -6.34 16.01
CA VAL A 198 18.04 -5.25 16.65
C VAL A 198 19.49 -5.64 16.87
N GLU A 199 20.37 -4.66 16.80
CA GLU A 199 21.75 -4.77 17.26
C GLU A 199 21.87 -4.16 18.65
N VAL A 200 22.57 -4.86 19.53
CA VAL A 200 22.87 -4.40 20.88
C VAL A 200 24.28 -4.80 21.28
N PRO A 201 24.92 -4.08 22.22
CA PRO A 201 26.15 -4.55 22.84
C PRO A 201 25.91 -5.93 23.46
N ASP A 202 26.86 -6.84 23.30
CA ASP A 202 26.77 -8.17 23.84
C ASP A 202 26.79 -8.15 25.38
N LEU A 203 25.84 -8.86 26.01
CA LEU A 203 25.72 -8.95 27.45
C LEU A 203 26.94 -9.63 28.11
N ASP A 204 27.49 -10.67 27.48
CA ASP A 204 28.64 -11.41 28.00
C ASP A 204 29.97 -10.79 27.57
N GLN A 205 30.00 -10.11 26.41
CA GLN A 205 31.19 -9.46 25.85
C GLN A 205 30.93 -8.00 25.43
N PRO A 206 30.82 -7.03 26.36
CA PRO A 206 30.34 -5.67 26.06
C PRO A 206 31.17 -4.83 25.08
N THR A 207 32.31 -5.33 24.62
CA THR A 207 33.14 -4.73 23.57
C THR A 207 32.75 -5.18 22.16
N GLU A 208 31.88 -6.19 22.06
CA GLU A 208 31.34 -6.72 20.81
C GLU A 208 29.83 -6.43 20.75
N ASP A 209 29.30 -6.35 19.54
CA ASP A 209 27.87 -6.23 19.29
C ASP A 209 27.30 -7.58 18.88
N CYS A 210 26.02 -7.80 19.18
CA CYS A 210 25.29 -9.00 18.78
C CYS A 210 23.91 -8.63 18.23
N VAL A 211 23.31 -9.54 17.47
CA VAL A 211 22.00 -9.35 16.86
C VAL A 211 20.96 -10.14 17.64
N LEU A 212 19.89 -9.45 18.05
CA LEU A 212 18.74 -10.06 18.72
C LEU A 212 17.52 -10.03 17.80
N VAL A 213 16.76 -11.12 17.84
CA VAL A 213 15.40 -11.17 17.28
C VAL A 213 14.43 -10.97 18.43
N VAL A 214 13.59 -9.94 18.34
CA VAL A 214 12.73 -9.49 19.44
C VAL A 214 11.27 -9.55 19.02
N ALA A 215 10.43 -10.10 19.88
CA ALA A 215 8.97 -10.08 19.76
C ALA A 215 8.35 -8.93 20.54
N GLY A 216 7.24 -8.41 20.01
CA GLY A 216 6.46 -7.35 20.64
C GLY A 216 6.98 -5.96 20.29
N ASP A 217 6.40 -4.96 20.95
CA ASP A 217 6.83 -3.58 20.80
C ASP A 217 8.11 -3.36 21.63
N VAL A 218 9.19 -2.99 20.93
CA VAL A 218 10.53 -2.74 21.49
C VAL A 218 10.54 -1.59 22.51
N ASP A 219 9.56 -0.70 22.45
CA ASP A 219 9.39 0.42 23.38
C ASP A 219 8.47 0.09 24.57
N SER A 220 7.92 -1.12 24.59
CA SER A 220 6.96 -1.55 25.60
C SER A 220 7.54 -2.58 26.56
N ALA A 221 6.85 -2.78 27.70
CA ALA A 221 7.13 -3.89 28.61
C ALA A 221 6.78 -5.28 28.04
N THR A 222 6.17 -5.34 26.83
CA THR A 222 5.84 -6.62 26.17
C THR A 222 6.97 -7.16 25.29
N MET A 223 8.09 -6.43 25.21
CA MET A 223 9.30 -6.84 24.50
C MET A 223 9.83 -8.18 25.05
N ARG A 224 10.19 -9.10 24.15
CA ARG A 224 10.70 -10.44 24.50
C ARG A 224 11.73 -10.89 23.48
N VAL A 225 12.92 -11.30 23.90
CA VAL A 225 13.96 -11.80 22.99
C VAL A 225 13.66 -13.24 22.59
N LEU A 226 13.53 -13.49 21.30
CA LEU A 226 13.27 -14.81 20.72
C LEU A 226 14.54 -15.56 20.35
N GLY A 227 15.59 -14.83 19.94
CA GLY A 227 16.84 -15.40 19.43
C GLY A 227 18.00 -14.43 19.58
N ARG A 228 19.22 -14.98 19.66
CA ARG A 228 20.49 -14.25 19.72
C ARG A 228 21.44 -14.85 18.67
N TYR A 229 22.08 -13.98 17.89
CA TYR A 229 22.93 -14.33 16.76
C TYR A 229 24.17 -13.45 16.75
N ASP A 230 25.22 -13.97 16.13
CA ASP A 230 26.48 -13.23 15.99
C ASP A 230 26.43 -12.27 14.79
N THR A 231 25.59 -12.56 13.79
CA THR A 231 25.45 -11.72 12.59
C THR A 231 24.00 -11.50 12.18
N LEU A 232 23.78 -10.40 11.45
CA LEU A 232 22.48 -10.08 10.87
C LEU A 232 22.00 -11.15 9.88
N ASP A 233 22.90 -11.70 9.06
CA ASP A 233 22.57 -12.73 8.08
C ASP A 233 22.01 -14.00 8.75
N GLN A 234 22.58 -14.40 9.90
CA GLN A 234 22.09 -15.55 10.67
C GLN A 234 20.70 -15.28 11.25
N ALA A 235 20.51 -14.10 11.84
CA ALA A 235 19.21 -13.69 12.34
C ALA A 235 18.17 -13.68 11.22
N GLN A 236 18.51 -13.14 10.04
CA GLN A 236 17.63 -13.07 8.88
C GLN A 236 17.23 -14.43 8.32
N ALA A 237 18.16 -15.38 8.30
CA ALA A 237 17.91 -16.74 7.84
C ALA A 237 16.94 -17.51 8.74
N ASP A 238 16.92 -17.21 10.04
CA ASP A 238 16.10 -17.91 11.04
C ASP A 238 14.76 -17.23 11.32
N LEU A 239 14.54 -16.03 10.77
CA LEU A 239 13.28 -15.31 10.95
C LEU A 239 12.13 -16.02 10.23
N PRO A 240 10.92 -16.02 10.85
CA PRO A 240 9.75 -16.53 10.17
C PRO A 240 9.46 -15.69 8.91
N ALA A 241 8.81 -16.32 7.94
CA ALA A 241 8.37 -15.66 6.73
C ALA A 241 7.57 -14.40 7.08
N ALA A 242 8.03 -13.26 6.55
CA ALA A 242 7.34 -11.99 6.76
C ALA A 242 5.96 -12.07 6.11
N ILE A 243 4.92 -11.74 6.86
CA ILE A 243 3.59 -11.60 6.29
C ILE A 243 3.34 -10.20 5.76
N GLN A 244 2.32 -10.10 4.91
CA GLN A 244 1.92 -8.85 4.30
C GLN A 244 1.50 -7.81 5.35
N PRO A 245 2.10 -6.59 5.30
CA PRO A 245 1.66 -5.48 6.12
C PRO A 245 0.18 -5.14 5.89
N GLY A 246 -0.44 -4.55 6.91
CA GLY A 246 -1.77 -3.96 6.76
C GLY A 246 -1.74 -2.64 5.98
N VAL A 247 -2.91 -2.04 5.79
CA VAL A 247 -3.07 -0.73 5.13
C VAL A 247 -3.49 0.36 6.12
N LEU A 248 -3.14 1.61 5.79
CA LEU A 248 -3.51 2.76 6.62
C LEU A 248 -5.02 2.97 6.66
N HIS A 249 -5.71 2.73 5.54
CA HIS A 249 -7.16 2.92 5.40
C HIS A 249 -7.90 1.64 4.99
N PRO A 250 -8.18 0.72 5.94
CA PRO A 250 -8.92 -0.51 5.67
C PRO A 250 -10.30 -0.29 5.05
N ARG A 251 -10.99 0.79 5.45
CA ARG A 251 -12.35 1.15 5.00
C ARG A 251 -12.38 1.96 3.70
N GLY A 252 -11.27 1.98 2.97
CA GLY A 252 -11.12 2.77 1.75
C GLY A 252 -10.70 4.21 2.01
N ARG A 253 -10.31 4.87 0.92
CA ARG A 253 -9.76 6.24 0.92
C ARG A 253 -10.86 7.28 1.18
N PHE A 254 -10.46 8.47 1.59
CA PHE A 254 -11.30 9.65 1.45
C PHE A 254 -11.62 9.88 -0.04
N PRO A 255 -12.84 10.31 -0.41
CA PRO A 255 -13.18 10.56 -1.80
C PRO A 255 -12.20 11.61 -2.37
N ARG A 256 -11.52 11.24 -3.46
CA ARG A 256 -10.71 12.17 -4.26
C ARG A 256 -11.59 13.38 -4.57
N ARG A 257 -11.29 14.54 -3.97
CA ARG A 257 -11.74 15.79 -4.58
C ARG A 257 -10.89 15.94 -5.83
N ALA A 258 -11.49 15.71 -6.99
CA ALA A 258 -10.89 16.04 -8.28
C ALA A 258 -10.67 17.57 -8.32
N GLY A 259 -9.54 18.01 -7.78
CA GLY A 259 -9.14 19.40 -7.67
C GLY A 259 -7.71 19.57 -8.17
N LYS A 260 -7.43 20.74 -8.75
CA LYS A 260 -6.16 21.14 -9.38
C LYS A 260 -5.00 21.35 -8.39
N VAL A 261 -4.70 20.40 -7.50
CA VAL A 261 -3.49 20.50 -6.65
C VAL A 261 -2.63 19.24 -6.82
N PRO A 262 -1.80 19.18 -7.87
CA PRO A 262 -1.08 17.96 -8.22
C PRO A 262 -0.01 17.51 -7.21
N PRO A 263 0.79 18.36 -6.53
CA PRO A 263 1.88 17.82 -5.68
C PRO A 263 1.43 17.20 -4.35
N LEU A 264 0.58 17.90 -3.59
CA LEU A 264 0.19 17.45 -2.25
C LEU A 264 -0.75 16.23 -2.29
N ALA A 265 -1.62 16.16 -3.31
CA ALA A 265 -2.50 15.01 -3.49
C ALA A 265 -1.70 13.72 -3.75
N ASP A 266 -0.60 13.82 -4.50
CA ASP A 266 0.29 12.69 -4.79
C ASP A 266 1.07 12.25 -3.54
N LEU A 267 1.57 13.19 -2.72
CA LEU A 267 2.21 12.87 -1.43
C LEU A 267 1.25 12.24 -0.43
N ILE A 268 -0.01 12.72 -0.37
CA ILE A 268 -1.07 12.10 0.44
C ILE A 268 -1.36 10.68 -0.06
N GLU A 269 -1.34 10.46 -1.38
CA GLU A 269 -1.55 9.14 -1.96
C GLU A 269 -0.39 8.18 -1.64
N GLN A 270 0.85 8.67 -1.66
CA GLN A 270 2.03 7.90 -1.24
C GLN A 270 1.93 7.52 0.25
N ILE A 271 1.60 8.44 1.15
CA ILE A 271 1.39 8.14 2.58
C ILE A 271 0.22 7.17 2.79
N ALA A 272 -0.87 7.34 2.05
CA ALA A 272 -2.03 6.44 2.15
C ALA A 272 -1.72 5.01 1.65
N GLY A 273 -0.73 4.87 0.76
CA GLY A 273 -0.22 3.60 0.27
C GLY A 273 0.92 3.01 1.12
N ALA A 274 1.56 3.83 1.95
CA ALA A 274 2.68 3.42 2.78
C ALA A 274 2.32 2.27 3.73
N THR A 275 3.19 1.27 3.77
CA THR A 275 3.07 0.11 4.66
C THR A 275 4.10 0.09 5.78
N GLN A 276 5.17 0.88 5.61
CA GLN A 276 6.30 1.00 6.52
C GLN A 276 6.57 2.47 6.87
N SER A 277 7.16 2.71 8.04
CA SER A 277 7.55 4.05 8.49
C SER A 277 8.57 4.72 7.57
N GLN A 278 9.46 3.94 6.95
CA GLN A 278 10.49 4.46 6.03
C GLN A 278 9.88 5.12 4.79
N GLU A 279 8.79 4.57 4.26
CA GLU A 279 8.07 5.16 3.11
C GLU A 279 7.50 6.54 3.48
N ILE A 280 7.08 6.72 4.73
CA ILE A 280 6.60 8.03 5.24
C ILE A 280 7.77 8.98 5.44
N ALA A 281 8.90 8.47 5.95
CA ALA A 281 10.13 9.26 6.08
C ALA A 281 10.59 9.78 4.72
N GLU A 282 10.56 8.98 3.66
CA GLU A 282 10.89 9.42 2.29
C GLU A 282 9.96 10.54 1.79
N VAL A 283 8.65 10.42 2.05
CA VAL A 283 7.68 11.47 1.69
C VAL A 283 7.94 12.76 2.47
N LEU A 284 8.20 12.65 3.78
CA LEU A 284 8.52 13.80 4.61
C LEU A 284 9.86 14.43 4.23
N ASP A 285 10.86 13.62 3.90
CA ASP A 285 12.16 14.05 3.39
C ASP A 285 11.99 14.85 2.11
N TYR A 286 11.19 14.38 1.16
CA TYR A 286 10.87 15.14 -0.05
C TYR A 286 10.25 16.52 0.24
N VAL A 287 9.49 16.66 1.34
CA VAL A 287 8.87 17.93 1.76
C VAL A 287 9.86 18.86 2.46
N VAL A 288 10.81 18.32 3.24
CA VAL A 288 11.70 19.11 4.11
C VAL A 288 13.15 19.24 3.62
N SER A 289 13.60 18.36 2.72
CA SER A 289 14.99 18.34 2.24
C SER A 289 15.24 19.33 1.11
N ASP A 290 16.46 19.87 1.13
CA ASP A 290 16.92 20.94 0.23
C ASP A 290 17.23 20.45 -1.20
N GLY A 291 17.23 19.13 -1.41
CA GLY A 291 17.59 18.47 -2.66
C GLY A 291 16.39 18.01 -3.46
N ALA A 292 16.06 18.75 -4.54
CA ALA A 292 15.19 18.36 -5.64
C ALA A 292 13.65 18.31 -5.43
N GLY A 293 13.13 18.71 -4.27
CA GLY A 293 11.69 18.93 -4.03
C GLY A 293 11.25 20.39 -4.15
N PRO A 294 9.95 20.68 -4.39
CA PRO A 294 9.45 22.05 -4.38
C PRO A 294 9.45 22.63 -2.95
N ARG A 295 10.19 23.73 -2.79
CA ARG A 295 10.45 24.48 -1.55
C ARG A 295 9.20 25.22 -1.02
N HIS A 296 8.07 24.56 -0.85
CA HIS A 296 6.79 25.26 -0.65
C HIS A 296 6.73 26.11 0.62
N LEU A 297 7.34 25.67 1.74
CA LEU A 297 7.32 26.42 2.99
C LEU A 297 8.38 27.52 3.04
N SER A 298 9.60 27.27 2.55
CA SER A 298 10.63 28.31 2.47
C SER A 298 10.31 29.38 1.42
N GLN A 299 9.79 28.99 0.24
CA GLN A 299 9.30 29.95 -0.76
C GLN A 299 8.13 30.80 -0.25
N LEU A 300 7.25 30.21 0.57
CA LEU A 300 6.18 30.96 1.24
C LEU A 300 6.77 31.94 2.26
N SER A 301 7.77 31.53 3.04
CA SER A 301 8.48 32.42 3.98
C SER A 301 9.14 33.59 3.26
N ASP A 302 9.83 33.33 2.13
CA ASP A 302 10.46 34.35 1.28
C ASP A 302 9.42 35.32 0.70
N LEU A 303 8.31 34.80 0.16
CA LEU A 303 7.21 35.63 -0.37
C LEU A 303 6.58 36.51 0.72
N LEU A 304 6.38 35.95 1.91
CA LEU A 304 5.84 36.70 3.06
C LEU A 304 6.82 37.78 3.51
N ALA A 305 8.13 37.54 3.44
CA ALA A 305 9.16 38.54 3.71
C ALA A 305 9.06 39.71 2.71
N GLU A 306 9.02 39.41 1.41
CA GLU A 306 8.88 40.43 0.34
C GLU A 306 7.58 41.23 0.49
N CYS A 307 6.47 40.55 0.82
CA CYS A 307 5.18 41.21 1.07
C CYS A 307 5.21 42.07 2.36
N ALA A 308 5.92 41.63 3.40
CA ALA A 308 6.08 42.39 4.64
C ALA A 308 6.94 43.63 4.44
N ASP A 309 7.99 43.52 3.63
CA ASP A 309 8.86 44.64 3.25
C ASP A 309 8.10 45.63 2.37
N PHE A 310 7.33 45.14 1.39
CA PHE A 310 6.43 45.97 0.59
C PHE A 310 5.39 46.71 1.47
N ALA A 311 4.74 46.00 2.40
CA ALA A 311 3.76 46.60 3.31
C ALA A 311 4.38 47.69 4.19
N LEU A 312 5.61 47.45 4.69
CA LEU A 312 6.36 48.42 5.49
C LEU A 312 6.76 49.65 4.67
N ALA A 313 7.17 49.45 3.42
CA ALA A 313 7.58 50.51 2.49
C ALA A 313 6.44 51.46 2.09
N THR A 314 5.17 51.09 2.33
CA THR A 314 4.04 52.02 2.15
C THR A 314 4.03 53.16 3.18
N GLU A 315 4.80 53.05 4.27
CA GLU A 315 4.91 54.02 5.38
C GLU A 315 3.58 54.41 6.05
N THR A 316 2.50 53.66 5.80
CA THR A 316 1.20 53.86 6.44
C THR A 316 1.08 53.08 7.75
N VAL A 317 0.18 53.51 8.64
CA VAL A 317 -0.15 52.76 9.87
C VAL A 317 -0.67 51.36 9.53
N THR A 318 -1.53 51.25 8.51
CA THR A 318 -2.06 49.97 8.02
C THR A 318 -0.96 49.08 7.45
N GLY A 319 -0.01 49.66 6.70
CA GLY A 319 1.14 48.94 6.15
C GLY A 319 2.08 48.40 7.22
N ARG A 320 2.31 49.16 8.30
CA ARG A 320 3.06 48.70 9.48
C ARG A 320 2.36 47.54 10.19
N ASP A 321 1.06 47.62 10.44
CA ASP A 321 0.28 46.52 11.03
C ASP A 321 0.32 45.26 10.15
N LEU A 322 0.14 45.42 8.83
CA LEU A 322 0.20 44.33 7.88
C LEU A 322 1.59 43.67 7.83
N SER A 323 2.66 44.46 7.83
CA SER A 323 4.04 43.95 7.89
C SER A 323 4.28 43.11 9.15
N VAL A 324 3.82 43.57 10.32
CA VAL A 324 3.93 42.82 11.58
C VAL A 324 3.16 41.49 11.50
N ARG A 325 1.94 41.49 10.96
CA ARG A 325 1.15 40.25 10.78
C ARG A 325 1.84 39.27 9.83
N LEU A 326 2.37 39.76 8.70
CA LEU A 326 3.08 38.93 7.72
C LEU A 326 4.37 38.33 8.31
N ARG A 327 5.15 39.11 9.07
CA ARG A 327 6.31 38.58 9.82
C ARG A 327 5.91 37.58 10.91
N GLY A 328 4.75 37.77 11.54
CA GLY A 328 4.17 36.77 12.45
C GLY A 328 3.86 35.44 11.76
N LEU A 329 3.36 35.47 10.52
CA LEU A 329 3.13 34.28 9.70
C LEU A 329 4.44 33.60 9.26
N MET A 330 5.52 34.36 9.04
CA MET A 330 6.85 33.78 8.78
C MET A 330 7.30 32.90 9.96
N VAL A 331 7.19 33.41 11.21
CA VAL A 331 7.55 32.64 12.42
C VAL A 331 6.74 31.34 12.52
N GLN A 332 5.46 31.36 12.16
CA GLN A 332 4.63 30.15 12.16
C GLN A 332 5.08 29.14 11.10
N THR A 333 5.51 29.61 9.93
CA THR A 333 6.05 28.78 8.85
C THR A 333 7.36 28.11 9.27
N ASP A 334 8.26 28.84 9.94
CA ASP A 334 9.52 28.29 10.47
C ASP A 334 9.31 27.29 11.61
N VAL A 335 8.27 27.48 12.43
CA VAL A 335 7.87 26.49 13.44
C VAL A 335 7.37 25.22 12.75
N LEU A 336 6.55 25.35 11.71
CA LEU A 336 6.03 24.21 10.96
C LEU A 336 7.16 23.39 10.29
N ASP A 337 8.12 24.06 9.64
CA ASP A 337 9.28 23.39 9.04
C ASP A 337 10.07 22.58 10.08
N ARG A 338 10.38 23.17 11.25
CA ARG A 338 11.09 22.46 12.33
C ARG A 338 10.30 21.26 12.87
N GLN A 339 8.99 21.40 13.05
CA GLN A 339 8.15 20.29 13.52
C GLN A 339 8.11 19.15 12.50
N LEU A 340 8.05 19.46 11.20
CA LEU A 340 8.11 18.45 10.14
C LEU A 340 9.47 17.74 10.10
N ARG A 341 10.58 18.47 10.29
CA ARG A 341 11.92 17.86 10.44
C ARG A 341 12.02 16.94 11.65
N HIS A 342 11.46 17.32 12.79
CA HIS A 342 11.40 16.44 13.96
C HIS A 342 10.56 15.19 13.71
N ALA A 343 9.42 15.33 13.01
CA ALA A 343 8.61 14.19 12.63
C ALA A 343 9.36 13.27 11.66
N LEU A 344 10.10 13.83 10.69
CA LEU A 344 10.96 13.06 9.79
C LEU A 344 11.97 12.22 10.58
N ILE A 345 12.73 12.84 11.50
CA ILE A 345 13.71 12.12 12.33
C ILE A 345 13.04 11.00 13.12
N ALA A 346 11.88 11.29 13.73
CA ALA A 346 11.14 10.27 14.47
C ALA A 346 10.68 9.09 13.58
N PHE A 347 10.28 9.34 12.33
CA PHE A 347 9.92 8.27 11.39
C PHE A 347 11.13 7.52 10.84
N GLN A 348 12.29 8.16 10.72
CA GLN A 348 13.56 7.49 10.35
C GLN A 348 14.07 6.58 11.48
N ASP A 349 13.95 7.03 12.73
CA ASP A 349 14.35 6.25 13.90
C ASP A 349 13.34 5.13 14.23
N THR A 350 12.11 5.25 13.76
CA THR A 350 11.08 4.22 13.91
C THR A 350 11.19 3.23 12.76
N ILE A 351 11.52 1.97 13.06
CA ILE A 351 11.39 0.88 12.09
C ILE A 351 10.14 0.08 12.41
N ALA A 352 9.03 0.41 11.74
CA ALA A 352 7.72 -0.18 12.00
C ALA A 352 6.94 -0.47 10.72
N VAL A 353 6.08 -1.47 10.83
CA VAL A 353 5.21 -1.95 9.74
C VAL A 353 3.76 -1.92 10.21
N LEU A 354 2.83 -1.64 9.31
CA LEU A 354 1.41 -1.63 9.65
C LEU A 354 0.92 -3.03 10.05
N PRO A 355 0.12 -3.14 11.13
CA PRO A 355 -0.38 -4.44 11.60
C PRO A 355 -1.22 -5.18 10.53
N PRO A 356 -1.03 -6.50 10.34
CA PRO A 356 -1.66 -7.27 9.26
C PRO A 356 -3.18 -7.35 9.35
N HIS A 357 -3.76 -7.14 10.54
CA HIS A 357 -5.20 -7.14 10.75
C HIS A 357 -5.90 -5.90 10.18
N ARG A 358 -5.14 -4.89 9.73
CA ARG A 358 -5.67 -3.76 8.97
C ARG A 358 -5.83 -4.13 7.49
N THR A 359 -6.59 -5.18 7.22
CA THR A 359 -6.79 -5.71 5.86
C THR A 359 -7.64 -4.75 5.03
N PRO A 360 -7.26 -4.43 3.77
CA PRO A 360 -8.11 -3.63 2.90
C PRO A 360 -9.47 -4.31 2.72
N GLN A 361 -10.54 -3.51 2.61
CA GLN A 361 -11.86 -4.05 2.31
C GLN A 361 -11.89 -4.64 0.88
N PRO A 362 -12.54 -5.79 0.69
CA PRO A 362 -12.87 -6.29 -0.63
C PRO A 362 -13.58 -5.21 -1.44
N ARG A 363 -13.29 -5.15 -2.74
CA ARG A 363 -13.95 -4.16 -3.60
C ARG A 363 -15.39 -4.54 -3.90
N HIS A 364 -15.76 -5.80 -3.67
CA HIS A 364 -17.08 -6.37 -3.91
C HIS A 364 -17.62 -5.85 -5.24
N LEU A 365 -17.25 -6.49 -6.34
CA LEU A 365 -17.82 -6.18 -7.65
C LEU A 365 -19.34 -6.33 -7.56
N ILE A 366 -20.05 -5.24 -7.25
CA ILE A 366 -21.50 -5.22 -7.18
C ILE A 366 -21.96 -5.40 -8.63
N PRO A 367 -22.63 -6.50 -9.00
CA PRO A 367 -23.23 -6.58 -10.32
C PRO A 367 -24.21 -5.40 -10.44
N PRO A 368 -24.17 -4.64 -11.55
CA PRO A 368 -25.05 -3.48 -11.70
C PRO A 368 -26.51 -3.91 -11.44
N PRO A 369 -27.31 -3.09 -10.74
CA PRO A 369 -28.70 -3.45 -10.48
C PRO A 369 -29.37 -3.76 -11.82
N ALA A 370 -29.96 -4.95 -11.93
CA ALA A 370 -30.70 -5.33 -13.12
C ALA A 370 -31.70 -4.22 -13.42
N VAL A 371 -31.52 -3.53 -14.55
CA VAL A 371 -32.49 -2.56 -15.03
C VAL A 371 -33.77 -3.35 -15.21
N ARG A 372 -34.70 -3.22 -14.28
CA ARG A 372 -36.07 -3.67 -14.47
C ARG A 372 -36.63 -2.79 -15.57
N SER A 373 -36.42 -3.20 -16.82
CA SER A 373 -37.23 -2.70 -17.92
C SER A 373 -38.66 -3.12 -17.57
N THR A 374 -39.46 -2.14 -17.14
CA THR A 374 -40.90 -2.29 -17.18
C THR A 374 -41.26 -2.66 -18.63
N PRO A 375 -41.89 -3.83 -18.87
CA PRO A 375 -42.30 -4.18 -20.21
C PRO A 375 -43.23 -3.09 -20.77
N PRO A 376 -43.16 -2.79 -22.07
CA PRO A 376 -43.98 -1.75 -22.67
C PRO A 376 -45.46 -2.07 -22.42
N PRO A 377 -46.30 -1.05 -22.13
CA PRO A 377 -47.72 -1.28 -21.88
C PRO A 377 -48.35 -1.92 -23.11
N PRO A 378 -49.28 -2.88 -22.93
CA PRO A 378 -49.97 -3.52 -24.03
C PRO A 378 -50.72 -2.47 -24.86
N PRO A 379 -50.82 -2.66 -26.20
CA PRO A 379 -51.49 -1.70 -27.06
C PRO A 379 -52.93 -1.50 -26.60
N ALA A 380 -53.32 -0.24 -26.42
CA ALA A 380 -54.67 0.14 -26.02
C ALA A 380 -55.68 -0.41 -27.03
N GLN A 381 -56.59 -1.27 -26.56
CA GLN A 381 -57.72 -1.71 -27.37
C GLN A 381 -58.56 -0.48 -27.75
N ALA A 382 -58.70 -0.26 -29.06
CA ALA A 382 -59.55 0.78 -29.60
C ALA A 382 -60.99 0.59 -29.11
N ALA A 383 -61.52 1.59 -28.39
CA ALA A 383 -62.92 1.62 -28.04
C ALA A 383 -63.79 1.64 -29.31
N PRO A 384 -64.91 0.90 -29.36
CA PRO A 384 -65.76 0.86 -30.53
C PRO A 384 -66.40 2.24 -30.78
N PRO A 385 -66.64 2.61 -32.06
CA PRO A 385 -67.16 3.92 -32.41
C PRO A 385 -68.58 4.10 -31.85
N ARG A 386 -68.78 5.19 -31.10
CA ARG A 386 -70.10 5.64 -30.66
C ARG A 386 -70.92 6.05 -31.89
N VAL A 387 -72.02 5.34 -32.12
CA VAL A 387 -73.04 5.73 -33.11
C VAL A 387 -73.76 6.98 -32.59
N PRO A 388 -73.90 8.06 -33.38
CA PRO A 388 -74.61 9.25 -32.96
C PRO A 388 -76.13 9.01 -32.98
N ARG A 389 -76.78 9.24 -31.84
CA ARG A 389 -78.25 9.29 -31.74
C ARG A 389 -78.72 10.63 -32.31
N ARG A 390 -79.58 10.58 -33.34
CA ARG A 390 -80.33 11.76 -33.81
C ARG A 390 -81.43 12.12 -32.80
N LEU A 391 -81.67 13.44 -32.73
CA LEU A 391 -82.54 14.24 -31.86
C LEU A 391 -83.76 13.54 -31.25
#